data_AF-A0A838JGE5-F1
#
_entry.id   AF-A0A838JGE5-F1
#
_cell.length_a   1.000
_cell.length_b   1.000
_cell.length_c   1.000
_cell.angle_alpha   90.00
_cell.angle_beta   90.00
_cell.angle_gamma   90.00
#
_symmetry.space_group_name_H-M   'P 1'
#
loop_
_entity.id
_entity.type
_entity.pdbx_description
1 polymer ?
#
loop_
_entity_poly.entity_id
_entity_poly.type
_entity_poly.pdbx_seq_one_letter_code
_entity_poly.pdbx_strand_id
1 'polypeptide(L)'
;MNYYAILAHSSEEQLSHLASLVLRAYAASQVRLLRGPQQGLVMLRVMETVANSQFHAGEILVTEVRLELDGQFGYGMVIGDSPRRAMAVALVDAALRKDESVARQLKQELATLQQQLRLNQQRLYDIAA
;
A
#
# COMPACT_ATOMS: atom_id res chain seq x y z
N MET A 1 -9.23 -10.81 2.94
CA MET A 1 -7.85 -10.72 2.39
C MET A 1 -7.31 -9.35 2.75
N ASN A 2 -6.15 -9.26 3.41
CA ASN A 2 -5.56 -7.97 3.80
C ASN A 2 -4.70 -7.44 2.63
N TYR A 3 -5.27 -6.53 1.84
CA TYR A 3 -4.60 -5.99 0.65
C TYR A 3 -3.39 -5.12 1.00
N TYR A 4 -3.40 -4.41 2.13
CA TYR A 4 -2.30 -3.54 2.54
C TYR A 4 -1.01 -4.31 2.82
N ALA A 5 -1.11 -5.51 3.39
CA ALA A 5 0.07 -6.35 3.61
C ALA A 5 0.73 -6.75 2.28
N ILE A 6 -0.06 -7.02 1.24
CA ILE A 6 0.47 -7.34 -0.09
C ILE A 6 1.14 -6.09 -0.67
N LEU A 7 0.42 -4.97 -0.71
CA LEU A 7 0.90 -3.70 -1.27
C LEU A 7 2.19 -3.20 -0.59
N ALA A 8 2.31 -3.36 0.74
CA ALA A 8 3.50 -2.94 1.49
C ALA A 8 4.77 -3.71 1.09
N HIS A 9 4.62 -4.99 0.74
CA HIS A 9 5.72 -5.86 0.33
C HIS A 9 5.88 -5.96 -1.19
N SER A 10 5.02 -5.30 -1.97
CA SER A 10 5.15 -5.20 -3.42
C SER A 10 6.22 -4.20 -3.83
N SER A 11 6.91 -4.52 -4.93
CA SER A 11 7.89 -3.63 -5.57
C SER A 11 7.20 -2.40 -6.17
N GLU A 12 7.97 -1.34 -6.44
CA GLU A 12 7.44 -0.15 -7.11
C GLU A 12 6.87 -0.47 -8.50
N GLU A 13 7.47 -1.42 -9.22
CA GLU A 13 6.97 -1.89 -10.53
C GLU A 13 5.60 -2.56 -10.41
N GLN A 14 5.42 -3.47 -9.45
CA GLN A 14 4.15 -4.15 -9.20
C GLN A 14 3.06 -3.15 -8.80
N LEU A 15 3.38 -2.19 -7.94
CA LEU A 15 2.45 -1.14 -7.54
C LEU A 15 2.08 -0.23 -8.71
N SER A 16 3.06 0.13 -9.54
CA SER A 16 2.82 0.94 -10.74
C SER A 16 1.93 0.22 -11.75
N HIS A 17 2.11 -1.10 -11.90
CA HIS A 17 1.24 -1.94 -12.72
C HIS A 17 -0.20 -1.91 -12.22
N LEU A 18 -0.44 -2.16 -10.92
CA LEU A 18 -1.78 -2.09 -10.33
C LEU A 18 -2.43 -0.70 -10.49
N ALA A 19 -1.67 0.37 -10.24
CA ALA A 19 -2.15 1.74 -10.44
C ALA A 19 -2.50 2.01 -11.91
N SER A 20 -1.75 1.46 -12.86
CA SER A 20 -2.05 1.61 -14.29
C SER A 20 -3.37 0.96 -14.69
N LEU A 21 -3.77 -0.15 -14.06
CA LEU A 21 -5.08 -0.77 -14.28
C LEU A 21 -6.20 0.17 -13.85
N VAL A 22 -6.03 0.85 -12.71
CA VAL A 22 -6.96 1.88 -12.25
C VAL A 22 -7.01 3.04 -13.23
N LEU A 23 -5.85 3.62 -13.59
CA LEU A 23 -5.79 4.80 -14.47
C LEU A 23 -6.28 4.54 -15.91
N ARG A 24 -6.35 3.28 -16.36
CA ARG A 24 -6.96 2.91 -17.65
C ARG A 24 -8.49 2.87 -17.59
N ALA A 25 -9.05 2.58 -16.42
CA ALA A 25 -10.49 2.44 -16.23
C ALA A 25 -11.18 3.76 -15.85
N TYR A 26 -10.43 4.73 -15.32
CA TYR A 26 -10.95 6.03 -14.90
C TYR A 26 -10.32 7.16 -15.71
N ALA A 27 -11.11 8.17 -16.04
CA ALA A 27 -10.61 9.39 -16.66
C ALA A 27 -9.77 10.19 -15.65
N ALA A 28 -8.79 10.96 -16.16
CA ALA A 28 -7.96 11.81 -15.30
C ALA A 28 -8.80 12.82 -14.47
N SER A 29 -9.93 13.28 -15.00
CA SER A 29 -10.87 14.18 -14.31
C SER A 29 -11.56 13.54 -13.11
N GLN A 30 -11.58 12.20 -13.03
CA GLN A 30 -12.15 11.46 -11.91
C GLN A 30 -11.14 11.26 -10.78
N VAL A 31 -9.86 11.57 -10.98
CA VAL A 31 -8.84 11.49 -9.93
C VAL A 31 -8.58 12.88 -9.37
N ARG A 32 -8.92 13.09 -8.10
CA ARG A 32 -8.72 14.35 -7.40
C ARG A 32 -7.83 14.16 -6.18
N LEU A 33 -6.71 14.85 -6.13
CA LEU A 33 -5.87 14.86 -4.93
C LEU A 33 -6.53 15.72 -3.85
N LEU A 34 -6.84 15.10 -2.72
CA LEU A 34 -7.29 15.80 -1.51
C LEU A 34 -6.07 16.34 -0.74
N ARG A 35 -5.03 15.52 -0.68
CA ARG A 35 -3.70 15.86 -0.19
C ARG A 35 -2.69 15.08 -1.03
N GLY A 36 -1.80 15.82 -1.70
CA GLY A 36 -0.71 15.23 -2.48
C GLY A 36 0.24 14.41 -1.61
N PRO A 37 1.30 13.83 -2.20
CA PRO A 37 2.33 13.15 -1.42
C PRO A 37 2.91 14.10 -0.36
N GLN A 38 2.82 13.69 0.90
CA GLN A 38 3.37 14.42 2.04
C GLN A 38 4.25 13.50 2.86
N GLN A 39 5.43 14.00 3.23
CA GLN A 39 6.30 13.31 4.16
C GLN A 39 5.77 13.51 5.58
N GLY A 40 5.88 12.47 6.39
CA GLY A 40 5.52 12.48 7.80
C GLY A 40 6.40 11.56 8.60
N LEU A 41 6.29 11.65 9.92
CA LEU A 41 6.98 10.78 10.85
C LEU A 41 5.94 10.00 11.66
N VAL A 42 6.14 8.69 11.76
CA VAL A 42 5.32 7.82 12.61
C VAL A 42 6.16 7.37 13.80
N MET A 43 5.68 7.67 15.00
CA MET A 43 6.31 7.26 16.26
C MET A 43 6.30 5.74 16.41
N LEU A 44 7.48 5.13 16.46
CA LEU A 44 7.67 3.72 16.78
C LEU A 44 7.48 3.51 18.29
N ARG A 45 6.50 2.69 18.64
CA ARG A 45 6.20 2.33 20.03
C ARG A 45 6.56 0.87 20.26
N VAL A 46 7.38 0.63 21.28
CA VAL A 46 7.82 -0.72 21.68
C VAL A 46 7.26 -1.04 23.05
N MET A 47 6.83 -2.29 23.21
CA MET A 47 6.49 -2.86 24.52
C MET A 47 7.72 -3.57 25.06
N GLU A 48 8.26 -3.03 26.15
CA GLU A 48 9.34 -3.67 26.90
C GLU A 48 8.77 -4.86 27.69
N THR A 49 9.46 -6.00 27.65
CA THR A 49 8.90 -7.29 28.07
C THR A 49 9.04 -7.61 29.56
N VAL A 50 10.01 -7.02 30.26
CA VAL A 50 10.29 -7.31 31.67
C VAL A 50 9.37 -6.52 32.60
N ALA A 51 9.26 -5.22 32.39
CA ALA A 51 8.41 -4.29 33.12
C ALA A 51 7.03 -4.08 32.46
N ASN A 52 6.77 -4.71 31.30
CA ASN A 52 5.53 -4.59 30.53
C ASN A 52 5.13 -3.12 30.28
N SER A 53 6.12 -2.29 29.95
CA SER A 53 5.95 -0.85 29.79
C SER A 53 6.10 -0.43 28.34
N GLN A 54 5.41 0.64 27.94
CA GLN A 54 5.53 1.20 26.59
C GLN A 54 6.59 2.30 26.57
N PHE A 55 7.47 2.29 25.57
CA PHE A 55 8.36 3.43 25.30
C PHE A 55 8.42 3.80 23.82
N HIS A 56 8.84 5.03 23.55
CA HIS A 56 9.01 5.60 22.22
C HIS A 56 10.43 5.31 21.72
N ALA A 57 10.55 4.36 20.79
CA ALA A 57 11.85 3.85 20.32
C ALA A 57 12.42 4.67 19.15
N GLY A 58 11.68 5.66 18.65
CA GLY A 58 12.09 6.55 17.58
C GLY A 58 10.95 6.85 16.61
N GLU A 59 11.30 7.37 15.44
CA GLU A 59 10.35 7.77 14.40
C GLU A 59 10.72 7.13 13.06
N ILE A 60 9.71 6.83 12.25
CA ILE A 60 9.87 6.28 10.90
C ILE A 60 9.35 7.31 9.89
N LEU A 61 10.20 7.67 8.92
CA LEU A 61 9.78 8.46 7.76
C LEU A 61 8.74 7.69 6.96
N VAL A 62 7.63 8.35 6.65
CA VAL A 62 6.58 7.84 5.78
C VAL A 62 6.20 8.87 4.73
N THR A 63 5.64 8.40 3.61
CA THR A 63 4.95 9.24 2.63
C THR A 63 3.47 8.88 2.63
N GLU A 64 2.59 9.85 2.89
CA GLU A 64 1.13 9.70 2.82
C GLU A 64 0.53 10.42 1.60
N VAL A 65 -0.54 9.87 1.04
CA VAL A 65 -1.36 10.45 -0.03
C VAL A 65 -2.83 10.25 0.32
N ARG A 66 -3.65 11.29 0.10
CA ARG A 66 -5.12 11.20 0.16
C ARG A 66 -5.69 11.67 -1.15
N LEU A 67 -6.52 10.84 -1.76
CA LEU A 67 -7.18 11.16 -3.02
C LEU A 67 -8.64 10.75 -2.98
N GLU A 68 -9.37 11.24 -3.96
CA GLU A 68 -10.70 10.81 -4.31
C GLU A 68 -10.64 10.30 -5.75
N LEU A 69 -11.18 9.09 -5.95
CA LEU A 69 -11.35 8.46 -7.25
C LEU A 69 -12.84 8.35 -7.52
N ASP A 70 -13.35 9.23 -8.38
CA ASP A 70 -14.74 9.25 -8.80
C ASP A 70 -15.70 9.29 -7.58
N GLY A 71 -15.41 10.16 -6.61
CA GLY A 71 -16.16 10.25 -5.35
C GLY A 71 -15.81 9.21 -4.28
N GLN A 72 -14.94 8.22 -4.57
CA GLN A 72 -14.47 7.25 -3.58
C GLN A 72 -13.15 7.68 -2.95
N PHE A 73 -13.12 7.79 -1.62
CA PHE A 73 -11.90 8.09 -0.89
C PHE A 73 -10.87 6.95 -0.99
N GLY A 74 -9.60 7.34 -1.22
CA GLY A 74 -8.43 6.48 -1.23
C GLY A 74 -7.31 7.03 -0.35
N TYR A 75 -6.67 6.13 0.39
CA TYR A 75 -5.54 6.43 1.25
C TYR A 75 -4.35 5.53 0.97
N GLY A 76 -3.17 6.12 0.88
CA GLY A 76 -1.92 5.40 0.73
C GLY A 76 -0.86 5.94 1.67
N MET A 77 -0.20 5.05 2.38
CA MET A 77 0.95 5.37 3.23
C MET A 77 2.01 4.30 3.07
N VAL A 78 3.25 4.72 2.85
CA VAL A 78 4.41 3.82 2.70
C VAL A 78 5.56 4.33 3.54
N ILE A 79 6.42 3.41 3.98
CA ILE A 79 7.67 3.76 4.66
C ILE A 79 8.65 4.38 3.66
N GLY A 80 9.37 5.41 4.10
CA GLY A 80 10.35 6.16 3.35
C GLY A 80 9.75 7.29 2.51
N ASP A 81 10.63 7.93 1.74
CA ASP A 81 10.27 8.94 0.75
C ASP A 81 9.94 8.27 -0.58
N SER A 82 8.68 7.88 -0.77
CA SER A 82 8.24 7.25 -2.03
C SER A 82 6.85 7.74 -2.45
N PRO A 83 6.77 8.93 -3.06
CA PRO A 83 5.52 9.50 -3.58
C PRO A 83 4.81 8.58 -4.57
N ARG A 84 5.56 7.90 -5.45
CA ARG A 84 4.99 7.00 -6.47
C ARG A 84 4.30 5.80 -5.84
N ARG A 85 4.95 5.15 -4.86
CA ARG A 85 4.35 4.01 -4.16
C ARG A 85 3.14 4.45 -3.33
N ALA A 86 3.23 5.57 -2.61
CA ALA A 86 2.10 6.10 -1.84
C ALA A 86 0.88 6.41 -2.72
N MET A 87 1.10 7.04 -3.88
CA MET A 87 0.06 7.33 -4.86
C MET A 87 -0.59 6.05 -5.40
N ALA A 88 0.23 5.06 -5.79
CA ALA A 88 -0.26 3.78 -6.29
C ALA A 88 -1.13 3.06 -5.26
N VAL A 89 -0.71 3.04 -3.98
CA VAL A 89 -1.50 2.47 -2.89
C VAL A 89 -2.84 3.21 -2.76
N ALA A 90 -2.84 4.54 -2.77
CA ALA A 90 -4.07 5.33 -2.62
C ALA A 90 -5.07 5.11 -3.78
N LEU A 91 -4.58 4.97 -5.02
CA LEU A 91 -5.41 4.69 -6.18
C LEU A 91 -6.04 3.29 -6.11
N VAL A 92 -5.24 2.27 -5.80
CA VAL A 92 -5.72 0.89 -5.65
C VAL A 92 -6.71 0.78 -4.49
N ASP A 93 -6.42 1.47 -3.38
CA ASP A 93 -7.28 1.53 -2.21
C ASP A 93 -8.67 2.08 -2.54
N ALA A 94 -8.76 3.20 -3.28
CA ALA A 94 -10.04 3.74 -3.73
C ALA A 94 -10.75 2.79 -4.71
N ALA A 95 -10.03 2.30 -5.72
CA ALA A 95 -10.60 1.46 -6.77
C ALA A 95 -11.20 0.15 -6.23
N LEU A 96 -10.58 -0.46 -5.22
CA LEU A 96 -11.07 -1.69 -4.58
C LEU A 96 -12.44 -1.52 -3.90
N ARG A 97 -12.84 -0.29 -3.58
CA ARG A 97 -14.12 0.04 -2.91
C ARG A 97 -15.21 0.54 -3.83
N LYS A 98 -14.90 0.78 -5.11
CA LYS A 98 -15.81 1.44 -6.04
C LYS A 98 -16.40 0.51 -7.10
N ASP A 99 -15.64 0.28 -8.17
CA ASP A 99 -16.11 -0.42 -9.37
C ASP A 99 -15.89 -1.92 -9.25
N GLU A 100 -16.93 -2.70 -9.50
CA GLU A 100 -16.86 -4.16 -9.33
C GLU A 100 -15.94 -4.84 -10.36
N SER A 101 -15.86 -4.33 -11.59
CA SER A 101 -15.03 -4.90 -12.65
C SER A 101 -13.54 -4.66 -12.39
N VAL A 102 -13.16 -3.41 -12.12
CA VAL A 102 -11.77 -3.04 -11.81
C VAL A 102 -11.34 -3.66 -10.48
N ALA A 103 -12.21 -3.62 -9.46
CA ALA A 103 -11.91 -4.26 -8.19
C ALA A 103 -11.75 -5.78 -8.33
N ARG A 104 -12.51 -6.45 -9.20
CA ARG A 104 -12.35 -7.89 -9.47
C ARG A 104 -11.01 -8.17 -10.14
N GLN A 105 -10.62 -7.38 -11.14
CA GLN A 105 -9.30 -7.51 -11.77
C GLN A 105 -8.17 -7.27 -10.76
N LEU A 106 -8.24 -6.20 -9.97
CA LEU A 106 -7.26 -5.91 -8.91
C LEU A 106 -7.17 -7.04 -7.89
N LYS A 107 -8.30 -7.63 -7.49
CA LYS A 107 -8.32 -8.77 -6.56
C LYS A 107 -7.63 -10.00 -7.14
N GLN A 108 -7.75 -10.25 -8.44
CA GLN A 108 -7.04 -11.34 -9.12
C GLN A 108 -5.53 -11.07 -9.13
N GLU A 109 -5.10 -9.87 -9.52
CA GLU A 109 -3.68 -9.51 -9.52
C GLU A 109 -3.07 -9.58 -8.11
N LEU A 110 -3.78 -9.07 -7.11
CA LEU A 110 -3.35 -9.13 -5.71
C LEU A 110 -3.25 -10.57 -5.19
N ALA A 111 -4.13 -11.48 -5.63
CA ALA A 111 -4.04 -12.89 -5.27
C ALA A 111 -2.78 -13.55 -5.86
N THR A 112 -2.44 -13.24 -7.12
CA THR A 112 -1.19 -13.69 -7.76
C THR A 112 0.03 -13.14 -7.02
N LEU A 113 0.06 -11.85 -6.71
CA LEU A 113 1.15 -11.23 -5.96
C LEU A 113 1.31 -11.86 -4.56
N GLN A 114 0.20 -12.16 -3.89
CA GLN A 114 0.23 -12.83 -2.59
C GLN A 114 0.86 -14.22 -2.67
N GLN A 115 0.58 -14.99 -3.72
CA GLN A 115 1.22 -16.29 -3.94
C GLN A 115 2.73 -16.15 -4.17
N GLN A 116 3.15 -15.19 -4.99
CA GLN A 116 4.57 -14.92 -5.25
C GLN A 116 5.31 -14.53 -3.96
N LEU A 117 4.72 -13.66 -3.13
CA LEU A 117 5.31 -13.25 -1.86
C LEU A 117 5.47 -14.44 -0.90
N ARG A 118 4.48 -15.34 -0.83
CA ARG A 118 4.58 -16.56 -0.02
C ARG A 118 5.72 -17.48 -0.48
N LEU A 119 5.85 -17.68 -1.80
CA LEU A 119 6.93 -18.49 -2.36
C LEU A 119 8.31 -17.89 -2.08
N ASN A 120 8.44 -16.57 -2.21
CA ASN A 120 9.68 -15.87 -1.88
C ASN A 120 10.03 -15.98 -0.39
N GLN A 121 9.05 -15.86 0.49
CA GLN A 121 9.25 -16.06 1.93
C GLN A 121 9.71 -17.49 2.24
N GLN A 122 9.09 -18.51 1.64
CA GLN A 122 9.48 -19.91 1.83
C GLN A 122 10.94 -20.15 1.41
N ARG A 123 11.34 -19.66 0.23
CA ARG A 123 12.73 -19.75 -0.25
C ARG A 123 13.74 -19.13 0.72
N LEU A 124 13.39 -18.01 1.35
CA LEU A 124 14.28 -17.37 2.34
C LEU A 124 14.47 -18.23 3.58
N TYR A 125 13.41 -18.89 4.06
CA TYR A 125 13.51 -19.82 5.20
C TYR A 125 14.30 -21.09 4.84
N ASP A 126 14.13 -21.62 3.63
CA ASP A 126 14.87 -22.81 3.17
C ASP A 126 16.37 -22.58 3.00
N ILE A 127 16.80 -21.33 2.74
CA ILE A 127 18.23 -20.95 2.67
C ILE A 127 18.82 -20.71 4.07
N ALA A 128 17.99 -20.29 5.03
CA ALA A 128 18.42 -19.99 6.40
C ALA A 128 18.44 -21.23 7.33
N ALA A 129 17.91 -22.36 6.86
CA ALA A 129 17.88 -23.66 7.56
C ALA A 129 18.99 -24.59 7.07
#